data_AF-A0A261GLB4-F1
#
_entry.id   AF-A0A261GLB4-F1
#
_cell.length_a   1.000
_cell.length_b   1.000
_cell.length_c   1.000
_cell.angle_alpha   90.00
_cell.angle_beta   90.00
_cell.angle_gamma   90.00
#
_symmetry.space_group_name_H-M   'P 1'
#
loop_
_entity.id
_entity.type
_entity.pdbx_description
1 polymer ?
#
loop_
_entity_poly.entity_id
_entity_poly.type
_entity_poly.pdbx_seq_one_letter_code
_entity_poly.pdbx_strand_id
1 'polypeptide(L)'
;MLVTKTRQPSRLPRFFSLNCRVPLNYDFHRNEPAVFNDARFAYRAVIELLTLTEFLQNFMQNNDPSEHQERPPEENGKESPGIADFPRLSVVLFVALSMLSFGLYFAYWMYSRSQMLNRQLGASGISMGLMNFSVSAFLVYVGVALFAQSNPERVDMLMLYDMFALICNILFLVWIFKIRNRLHLLLGVSRGHKYWCNAFLTFLFNAFYIQYKINQMIDGETDQVVQRYTREL
;
A
#
# COMPACT_ATOMS: atom_id res chain seq x y z
N MET A 1 -77.66 58.27 31.00
CA MET A 1 -78.17 57.44 32.11
C MET A 1 -77.37 56.14 32.09
N LEU A 2 -76.61 55.89 33.16
CA LEU A 2 -75.70 54.74 33.38
C LEU A 2 -76.47 53.48 33.80
N VAL A 3 -75.70 52.38 33.98
CA VAL A 3 -75.97 51.09 34.69
C VAL A 3 -76.04 49.89 33.71
N THR A 4 -74.93 49.25 33.32
CA THR A 4 -74.06 48.23 33.98
C THR A 4 -74.55 46.76 33.98
N LYS A 5 -73.76 45.91 33.28
CA LYS A 5 -73.11 44.67 33.75
C LYS A 5 -73.97 43.39 33.94
N THR A 6 -73.62 42.31 33.23
CA THR A 6 -73.06 41.06 33.82
C THR A 6 -72.69 40.00 32.76
N ARG A 7 -71.87 39.04 33.20
CA ARG A 7 -70.88 38.17 32.54
C ARG A 7 -71.41 36.99 31.69
N GLN A 8 -70.65 36.69 30.64
CA GLN A 8 -70.17 35.39 30.08
C GLN A 8 -70.25 34.10 30.96
N PRO A 9 -69.92 32.88 30.44
CA PRO A 9 -70.03 32.33 29.07
C PRO A 9 -70.49 30.83 29.06
N SER A 10 -70.43 30.19 27.88
CA SER A 10 -70.17 28.75 27.61
C SER A 10 -71.30 27.94 26.96
N ARG A 11 -71.04 27.48 25.72
CA ARG A 11 -71.33 26.15 25.18
C ARG A 11 -70.83 26.09 23.73
N LEU A 12 -69.61 25.59 23.54
CA LEU A 12 -69.13 25.10 22.25
C LEU A 12 -69.41 23.59 22.13
N PRO A 13 -69.58 23.07 20.91
CA PRO A 13 -70.06 21.72 20.66
C PRO A 13 -69.01 20.63 20.90
N ARG A 14 -69.53 19.42 21.13
CA ARG A 14 -68.83 18.18 21.46
C ARG A 14 -67.74 17.85 20.42
N PHE A 15 -66.49 17.81 20.87
CA PHE A 15 -65.42 17.16 20.13
C PHE A 15 -65.59 15.64 20.18
N PHE A 16 -65.50 15.05 18.99
CA PHE A 16 -65.44 13.62 18.76
C PHE A 16 -64.28 12.98 19.53
N SER A 17 -64.56 11.83 20.14
CA SER A 17 -63.60 10.98 20.81
C SER A 17 -62.63 10.35 19.81
N LEU A 18 -61.33 10.49 20.05
CA LEU A 18 -60.33 9.53 19.59
C LEU A 18 -59.38 9.27 20.75
N ASN A 19 -59.71 8.23 21.50
CA ASN A 19 -58.82 7.60 22.49
C ASN A 19 -57.68 6.93 21.71
N CYS A 20 -56.62 7.69 21.40
CA CYS A 20 -55.34 7.12 21.00
C CYS A 20 -54.64 6.55 22.24
N ARG A 21 -55.05 5.34 22.61
CA ARG A 21 -54.27 4.49 23.52
C ARG A 21 -53.14 3.90 22.68
N VAL A 22 -51.97 4.54 22.71
CA VAL A 22 -50.73 4.01 22.10
C VAL A 22 -50.28 2.80 22.93
N PRO A 23 -50.29 1.56 22.40
CA PRO A 23 -49.57 0.48 23.05
C PRO A 23 -48.07 0.71 22.82
N LEU A 24 -47.34 1.02 23.90
CA LEU A 24 -45.89 0.82 23.97
C LEU A 24 -45.64 -0.68 23.94
N ASN A 25 -45.60 -1.25 22.74
CA ASN A 25 -44.98 -2.54 22.50
C ASN A 25 -43.96 -2.35 21.39
N TYR A 26 -42.79 -1.83 21.80
CA TYR A 26 -41.60 -1.80 20.96
C TYR A 26 -41.04 -3.22 20.97
N ASP A 27 -41.53 -4.04 20.04
CA ASP A 27 -40.89 -5.30 19.71
C ASP A 27 -39.50 -4.99 19.14
N PHE A 28 -38.49 -5.19 19.97
CA PHE A 28 -37.07 -5.15 19.61
C PHE A 28 -36.73 -6.41 18.80
N HIS A 29 -37.43 -6.60 17.68
CA HIS A 29 -37.06 -7.58 16.66
C HIS A 29 -35.87 -7.01 15.88
N ARG A 30 -34.70 -7.22 16.49
CA ARG A 30 -33.41 -7.60 15.91
C ARG A 30 -33.35 -7.65 14.37
N ASN A 31 -33.49 -6.50 13.71
CA ASN A 31 -32.96 -6.29 12.37
C ASN A 31 -31.51 -5.85 12.54
N GLU A 32 -30.61 -6.84 12.66
CA GLU A 32 -29.19 -6.58 12.47
C GLU A 32 -29.00 -5.98 11.07
N PRO A 33 -28.39 -4.80 10.92
CA PRO A 33 -28.16 -4.24 9.61
C PRO A 33 -27.14 -5.13 8.87
N ALA A 34 -27.53 -5.61 7.68
CA ALA A 34 -26.69 -6.38 6.75
C ALA A 34 -25.31 -5.74 6.47
N VAL A 35 -25.16 -4.44 6.76
CA VAL A 35 -23.92 -3.66 6.72
C VAL A 35 -22.78 -4.27 7.57
N PHE A 36 -23.08 -4.99 8.65
CA PHE A 36 -22.04 -5.58 9.51
C PHE A 36 -21.40 -6.85 8.91
N ASN A 37 -22.07 -7.50 7.95
CA ASN A 37 -21.50 -8.67 7.26
C ASN A 37 -20.47 -8.27 6.19
N ASP A 38 -20.61 -7.10 5.56
CA ASP A 38 -19.68 -6.62 4.54
C ASP A 38 -18.31 -6.22 5.11
N ALA A 39 -18.28 -5.58 6.28
CA ALA A 39 -17.02 -5.23 6.93
C ALA A 39 -16.21 -6.48 7.34
N ARG A 40 -16.89 -7.56 7.75
CA ARG A 40 -16.25 -8.85 8.03
C ARG A 40 -15.74 -9.53 6.76
N PHE A 41 -16.44 -9.38 5.64
CA PHE A 41 -15.99 -9.89 4.34
C PHE A 41 -14.74 -9.14 3.86
N ALA A 42 -14.74 -7.81 3.92
CA ALA A 42 -13.57 -6.99 3.57
C ALA A 42 -12.36 -7.31 4.47
N TYR A 43 -12.56 -7.44 5.79
CA TYR A 43 -11.49 -7.81 6.71
C TYR A 43 -10.94 -9.23 6.45
N ARG A 44 -11.82 -10.21 6.18
CA ARG A 44 -11.40 -11.56 5.79
C ARG A 44 -10.63 -11.57 4.48
N ALA A 45 -11.08 -10.82 3.47
CA ALA A 45 -10.37 -10.67 2.20
C ALA A 45 -8.98 -10.05 2.37
N VAL A 46 -8.84 -9.05 3.26
CA VAL A 46 -7.53 -8.45 3.58
C VAL A 46 -6.62 -9.46 4.29
N ILE A 47 -7.12 -10.28 5.21
CA ILE A 47 -6.32 -11.32 5.87
C ILE A 47 -5.93 -12.45 4.90
N GLU A 48 -6.84 -12.88 4.03
CA GLU A 48 -6.57 -13.87 2.97
C GLU A 48 -5.51 -13.35 1.99
N LEU A 49 -5.57 -12.08 1.62
CA LEU A 49 -4.56 -11.44 0.77
C LEU A 49 -3.20 -11.33 1.47
N LEU A 50 -3.17 -11.00 2.76
CA LEU A 50 -1.93 -10.95 3.55
C LEU A 50 -1.29 -12.33 3.68
N THR A 51 -2.07 -13.37 3.98
CA THR A 51 -1.58 -14.75 4.07
C THR A 51 -1.12 -15.29 2.71
N LEU A 52 -1.79 -14.92 1.61
CA LEU A 52 -1.31 -15.20 0.25
C LEU A 52 0.02 -14.51 -0.05
N THR A 53 0.22 -13.26 0.41
CA THR A 53 1.52 -12.59 0.23
C THR A 53 2.64 -13.29 1.02
N GLU A 54 2.39 -13.75 2.24
CA GLU A 54 3.35 -14.51 3.04
C GLU A 54 3.66 -15.89 2.41
N PHE A 55 2.63 -16.59 1.94
CA PHE A 55 2.78 -17.87 1.26
C PHE A 55 3.59 -17.72 -0.04
N LEU A 56 3.26 -16.72 -0.86
CA LEU A 56 3.99 -16.44 -2.08
C LEU A 56 5.44 -16.02 -1.78
N GLN A 57 5.71 -15.26 -0.72
CA GLN A 57 7.08 -14.97 -0.30
C GLN A 57 7.87 -16.23 0.08
N ASN A 58 7.27 -17.11 0.88
CA ASN A 58 7.90 -18.38 1.25
C ASN A 58 8.14 -19.26 0.01
N PHE A 59 7.19 -19.29 -0.91
CA PHE A 59 7.36 -19.98 -2.18
C PHE A 59 8.50 -19.37 -3.02
N MET A 60 8.64 -18.05 -3.03
CA MET A 60 9.67 -17.36 -3.83
C MET A 60 11.07 -17.55 -3.25
N GLN A 61 11.19 -17.50 -1.92
CA GLN A 61 12.46 -17.70 -1.22
C GLN A 61 12.96 -19.15 -1.37
N ASN A 62 12.03 -20.11 -1.47
CA ASN A 62 12.34 -21.53 -1.68
C ASN A 62 12.53 -21.93 -3.15
N ASN A 63 12.23 -21.05 -4.12
CA ASN A 63 12.38 -21.32 -5.56
C ASN A 63 13.43 -20.42 -6.23
N ASP A 64 14.30 -19.77 -5.45
CA ASP A 64 15.41 -19.01 -6.01
C ASP A 64 16.46 -20.00 -6.56
N PRO A 65 16.72 -20.04 -7.89
CA PRO A 65 17.68 -20.97 -8.48
C PRO A 65 19.14 -20.67 -8.08
N SER A 66 19.40 -19.62 -7.29
CA SER A 66 20.73 -19.24 -6.81
C SER A 66 21.25 -20.07 -5.63
N GLU A 67 20.43 -20.96 -5.02
CA GLU A 67 20.90 -21.83 -3.92
C GLU A 67 21.99 -22.83 -4.36
N HIS A 68 22.15 -23.05 -5.67
CA HIS A 68 23.20 -23.92 -6.23
C HIS A 68 24.49 -23.21 -6.65
N GLN A 69 24.65 -21.91 -6.38
CA GLN A 69 25.89 -21.21 -6.70
C GLN A 69 26.76 -21.11 -5.45
N GLU A 70 27.58 -22.14 -5.22
CA GLU A 70 28.65 -22.13 -4.21
C GLU A 70 29.47 -20.85 -4.35
N ARG A 71 29.42 -19.99 -3.32
CA ARG A 71 30.21 -18.76 -3.24
C ARG A 71 31.70 -19.13 -3.18
N PRO A 72 32.57 -18.52 -4.00
CA PRO A 72 34.01 -18.61 -3.80
C PRO A 72 34.43 -18.06 -2.44
N PRO A 73 35.59 -18.46 -1.89
CA PRO A 73 36.03 -18.07 -0.55
C PRO A 73 36.14 -16.54 -0.42
N GLU A 74 35.57 -15.99 0.65
CA GLU A 74 35.64 -14.57 1.01
C GLU A 74 37.09 -14.07 1.08
N GLU A 75 37.46 -13.19 0.14
CA GLU A 75 38.69 -12.42 0.20
C GLU A 75 38.43 -11.15 1.03
N ASN A 76 38.95 -11.15 2.26
CA ASN A 76 38.99 -10.01 3.17
C ASN A 76 39.74 -8.82 2.52
N GLY A 77 39.01 -7.77 2.14
CA GLY A 77 39.63 -6.55 1.61
C GLY A 77 38.65 -5.50 1.10
N LYS A 78 38.07 -4.71 2.01
CA LYS A 78 37.11 -3.60 1.78
C LYS A 78 35.77 -4.04 1.19
N GLU A 79 34.89 -4.52 2.07
CA GLU A 79 33.44 -4.58 1.81
C GLU A 79 32.93 -3.15 1.54
N SER A 80 32.85 -2.82 0.26
CA SER A 80 31.98 -1.73 -0.17
C SER A 80 30.56 -2.24 0.08
N PRO A 81 29.65 -1.49 0.74
CA PRO A 81 28.26 -1.92 0.91
C PRO A 81 27.67 -2.10 -0.49
N GLY A 82 27.63 -3.36 -0.92
CA GLY A 82 27.58 -3.73 -2.33
C GLY A 82 26.16 -4.02 -2.76
N ILE A 83 25.89 -3.87 -4.06
CA ILE A 83 24.59 -4.24 -4.63
C ILE A 83 24.31 -5.76 -4.46
N ALA A 84 25.32 -6.54 -4.11
CA ALA A 84 25.26 -7.96 -3.72
C ALA A 84 24.28 -8.28 -2.58
N ASP A 85 24.01 -7.35 -1.65
CA ASP A 85 23.03 -7.58 -0.58
C ASP A 85 21.58 -7.61 -1.09
N PHE A 86 21.34 -7.16 -2.32
CA PHE A 86 19.99 -7.08 -2.87
C PHE A 86 19.54 -8.45 -3.39
N PRO A 87 18.44 -9.04 -2.86
CA PRO A 87 17.91 -10.27 -3.44
C PRO A 87 17.50 -10.04 -4.89
N ARG A 88 17.93 -10.96 -5.75
CA ARG A 88 17.57 -11.00 -7.16
C ARG A 88 16.09 -11.36 -7.28
N LEU A 89 15.35 -10.63 -8.11
CA LEU A 89 13.92 -10.85 -8.27
C LEU A 89 13.53 -10.73 -9.74
N SER A 90 12.86 -11.74 -10.28
CA SER A 90 12.32 -11.65 -11.65
C SER A 90 11.33 -10.49 -11.76
N VAL A 91 11.55 -9.61 -12.74
CA VAL A 91 10.68 -8.43 -12.96
C VAL A 91 9.28 -8.87 -13.40
N VAL A 92 9.19 -9.92 -14.21
CA VAL A 92 7.89 -10.49 -14.65
C VAL A 92 7.11 -11.00 -13.44
N LEU A 93 7.81 -11.70 -12.55
CA LEU A 93 7.22 -12.22 -11.32
C LEU A 93 6.80 -11.09 -10.38
N PHE A 94 7.62 -10.05 -10.26
CA PHE A 94 7.26 -8.85 -9.51
C PHE A 94 5.98 -8.20 -10.03
N VAL A 95 5.87 -8.00 -11.36
CA VAL A 95 4.65 -7.45 -11.98
C VAL A 95 3.44 -8.33 -11.70
N ALA A 96 3.58 -9.65 -11.88
CA ALA A 96 2.49 -10.60 -11.63
C ALA A 96 2.03 -10.57 -10.16
N LEU A 97 2.97 -10.58 -9.20
CA LEU A 97 2.65 -10.50 -7.77
C LEU A 97 2.01 -9.15 -7.41
N SER A 98 2.51 -8.05 -7.96
CA SER A 98 1.89 -6.74 -7.75
C SER A 98 0.46 -6.68 -8.27
N MET A 99 0.16 -7.30 -9.41
CA MET A 99 -1.20 -7.37 -9.94
C MET A 99 -2.09 -8.31 -9.10
N LEU A 100 -1.60 -9.50 -8.77
CA LEU A 100 -2.35 -10.51 -8.02
C LEU A 100 -2.70 -10.05 -6.59
N SER A 101 -1.81 -9.27 -5.97
CA SER A 101 -2.00 -8.72 -4.63
C SER A 101 -2.68 -7.34 -4.62
N PHE A 102 -3.23 -6.88 -5.74
CA PHE A 102 -3.84 -5.55 -5.87
C PHE A 102 -2.92 -4.40 -5.40
N GLY A 103 -1.62 -4.54 -5.63
CA GLY A 103 -0.60 -3.55 -5.26
C GLY A 103 -0.06 -3.67 -3.83
N LEU A 104 -0.56 -4.58 -2.98
CA LEU A 104 0.00 -4.80 -1.64
C LEU A 104 1.47 -5.21 -1.70
N TYR A 105 1.82 -6.13 -2.60
CA TYR A 105 3.21 -6.54 -2.79
C TYR A 105 4.10 -5.39 -3.27
N PHE A 106 3.55 -4.46 -4.08
CA PHE A 106 4.29 -3.28 -4.51
C PHE A 106 4.65 -2.37 -3.31
N ALA A 107 3.70 -2.12 -2.41
CA ALA A 107 3.94 -1.34 -1.19
C ALA A 107 4.95 -2.02 -0.25
N TYR A 108 4.84 -3.34 -0.08
CA TYR A 108 5.81 -4.14 0.67
C TYR A 108 7.22 -4.07 0.06
N TRP A 109 7.33 -4.21 -1.26
CA TRP A 109 8.61 -4.12 -1.98
C TRP A 109 9.26 -2.75 -1.76
N MET A 110 8.48 -1.67 -1.89
CA MET A 110 8.96 -0.30 -1.63
C MET A 110 9.51 -0.15 -0.21
N TYR A 111 8.81 -0.71 0.77
CA TYR A 111 9.18 -0.65 2.18
C TYR A 111 10.46 -1.45 2.48
N SER A 112 10.53 -2.71 2.04
CA SER A 112 11.68 -3.59 2.26
C SER A 112 12.96 -3.05 1.61
N ARG A 113 12.90 -2.58 0.36
CA ARG A 113 14.06 -1.98 -0.32
C ARG A 113 14.50 -0.67 0.34
N SER A 114 13.56 0.13 0.82
CA SER A 114 13.88 1.34 1.57
C SER A 114 14.57 1.03 2.90
N GLN A 115 14.16 -0.03 3.61
CA GLN A 115 14.85 -0.46 4.83
C GLN A 115 16.29 -0.92 4.53
N MET A 116 16.50 -1.68 3.47
CA MET A 116 17.83 -2.16 3.11
C MET A 116 18.76 -1.01 2.72
N LEU A 117 18.25 -0.04 1.94
CA LEU A 117 18.96 1.21 1.68
C LEU A 117 19.26 1.97 2.97
N ASN A 118 18.30 2.07 3.90
CA ASN A 118 18.51 2.76 5.17
C ASN A 118 19.59 2.09 6.04
N ARG A 119 19.71 0.76 6.00
CA ARG A 119 20.77 0.03 6.71
C ARG A 119 22.15 0.36 6.15
N GLN A 120 22.29 0.47 4.83
CA GLN A 120 23.57 0.76 4.16
C GLN A 120 23.93 2.25 4.20
N LEU A 121 22.95 3.15 4.10
CA LEU A 121 23.16 4.61 4.03
C LEU A 121 23.10 5.34 5.39
N GLY A 122 22.61 4.67 6.44
CA GLY A 122 22.43 5.25 7.77
C GLY A 122 21.65 6.57 7.74
N ALA A 123 22.26 7.66 8.23
CA ALA A 123 21.65 8.98 8.32
C ALA A 123 21.24 9.60 6.97
N SER A 124 21.83 9.15 5.86
CA SER A 124 21.47 9.60 4.50
C SER A 124 20.32 8.81 3.88
N GLY A 125 19.64 7.96 4.65
CA GLY A 125 18.52 7.15 4.20
C GLY A 125 17.25 7.92 3.80
N ILE A 126 16.19 7.15 3.62
CA ILE A 126 14.81 7.58 3.40
C ILE A 126 14.15 7.76 4.78
N SER A 127 13.41 8.85 4.97
CA SER A 127 12.71 9.11 6.23
C SER A 127 11.72 8.00 6.56
N MET A 128 11.83 7.41 7.76
CA MET A 128 10.86 6.45 8.27
C MET A 128 9.44 7.02 8.35
N GLY A 129 9.32 8.34 8.61
CA GLY A 129 8.04 9.03 8.61
C GLY A 129 7.35 8.99 7.24
N LEU A 130 8.11 9.21 6.15
CA LEU A 130 7.58 9.10 4.79
C LEU A 130 7.13 7.67 4.48
N MET A 131 7.94 6.68 4.85
CA MET A 131 7.63 5.26 4.62
C MET A 131 6.34 4.85 5.35
N ASN A 132 6.27 5.11 6.66
CA ASN A 132 5.11 4.75 7.48
C ASN A 132 3.85 5.51 7.05
N PHE A 133 3.97 6.82 6.77
CA PHE A 133 2.84 7.62 6.28
C PHE A 133 2.29 7.10 4.95
N SER A 134 3.18 6.76 4.01
CA SER A 134 2.78 6.25 2.69
C SER A 134 2.11 4.89 2.79
N VAL A 135 2.63 3.97 3.62
CA VAL A 135 2.01 2.66 3.85
C VAL A 135 0.66 2.81 4.53
N SER A 136 0.55 3.63 5.58
CA SER A 136 -0.71 3.88 6.27
C SER A 136 -1.76 4.51 5.34
N ALA A 137 -1.38 5.49 4.52
CA ALA A 137 -2.26 6.11 3.54
C ALA A 137 -2.75 5.08 2.51
N PHE A 138 -1.87 4.18 2.06
CA PHE A 138 -2.24 3.10 1.14
C PHE A 138 -3.22 2.10 1.78
N LEU A 139 -3.03 1.72 3.05
CA LEU A 139 -3.97 0.84 3.75
C LEU A 139 -5.35 1.49 3.93
N VAL A 140 -5.39 2.79 4.24
CA VAL A 140 -6.64 3.56 4.28
C VAL A 140 -7.31 3.58 2.90
N TYR A 141 -6.54 3.83 1.84
CA TYR A 141 -7.04 3.79 0.47
C TYR A 141 -7.64 2.42 0.10
N VAL A 142 -6.97 1.32 0.45
CA VAL A 142 -7.52 -0.04 0.23
C VAL A 142 -8.84 -0.22 0.98
N GLY A 143 -8.94 0.25 2.23
CA GLY A 143 -10.19 0.22 3.00
C GLY A 143 -11.32 1.02 2.34
N VAL A 144 -11.02 2.25 1.89
CA VAL A 144 -11.98 3.09 1.15
C VAL A 144 -12.40 2.43 -0.17
N ALA A 145 -11.47 1.84 -0.90
CA ALA A 145 -11.75 1.14 -2.15
C ALA A 145 -12.69 -0.05 -1.94
N LEU A 146 -12.45 -0.89 -0.93
CA LEU A 146 -13.33 -2.01 -0.62
C LEU A 146 -14.73 -1.54 -0.21
N PHE A 147 -14.83 -0.48 0.61
CA PHE A 147 -16.11 0.07 1.05
C PHE A 147 -16.90 0.72 -0.07
N ALA A 148 -16.24 1.45 -0.97
CA ALA A 148 -16.87 2.07 -2.14
C ALA A 148 -17.43 0.99 -3.10
N GLN A 149 -16.70 -0.11 -3.28
CA GLN A 149 -17.14 -1.21 -4.15
C GLN A 149 -18.32 -2.00 -3.57
N SER A 150 -18.45 -2.09 -2.25
CA SER A 150 -19.61 -2.74 -1.62
C SER A 150 -20.86 -1.84 -1.57
N ASN A 151 -20.73 -0.54 -1.81
CA ASN A 151 -21.83 0.44 -1.80
C ASN A 151 -21.82 1.32 -3.08
N PRO A 152 -21.99 0.74 -4.28
CA PRO A 152 -21.82 1.45 -5.55
C PRO A 152 -22.83 2.58 -5.78
N GLU A 153 -23.98 2.58 -5.08
CA GLU A 153 -24.98 3.65 -5.13
C GLU A 153 -24.51 4.97 -4.47
N ARG A 154 -23.43 4.94 -3.69
CA ARG A 154 -22.88 6.09 -2.98
C ARG A 154 -21.82 6.82 -3.81
N VAL A 155 -22.27 7.77 -4.64
CA VAL A 155 -21.40 8.58 -5.51
C VAL A 155 -20.36 9.40 -4.72
N ASP A 156 -20.69 9.81 -3.49
CA ASP A 156 -19.77 10.48 -2.57
C ASP A 156 -18.55 9.62 -2.20
N MET A 157 -18.74 8.31 -2.07
CA MET A 157 -17.65 7.37 -1.78
C MET A 157 -16.73 7.15 -2.98
N LEU A 158 -17.27 7.19 -4.20
CA LEU A 158 -16.46 7.08 -5.42
C LEU A 158 -15.53 8.29 -5.59
N MET A 159 -16.03 9.50 -5.32
CA MET A 159 -15.21 10.72 -5.35
C MET A 159 -14.10 10.67 -4.29
N LEU A 160 -14.41 10.17 -3.09
CA LEU A 160 -13.43 9.99 -2.02
C LEU A 160 -12.34 8.98 -2.42
N TYR A 161 -12.74 7.85 -3.02
CA TYR A 161 -11.83 6.84 -3.56
C TYR A 161 -10.83 7.46 -4.56
N ASP A 162 -11.32 8.21 -5.55
CA ASP A 162 -10.46 8.85 -6.56
C ASP A 162 -9.46 9.84 -5.95
N MET A 163 -9.91 10.62 -4.96
CA MET A 163 -9.03 11.55 -4.23
C MET A 163 -7.91 10.82 -3.48
N PHE A 164 -8.24 9.74 -2.75
CA PHE A 164 -7.24 8.94 -2.05
C PHE A 164 -6.31 8.22 -3.02
N ALA A 165 -6.83 7.73 -4.16
CA ALA A 165 -6.02 7.13 -5.21
C ALA A 165 -4.97 8.11 -5.73
N LEU A 166 -5.36 9.35 -6.01
CA LEU A 166 -4.44 10.40 -6.47
C LEU A 166 -3.36 10.72 -5.43
N ILE A 167 -3.76 10.89 -4.16
CA ILE A 167 -2.82 11.15 -3.04
C ILE A 167 -1.80 10.02 -2.92
N CYS A 168 -2.26 8.77 -2.93
CA CYS A 168 -1.38 7.60 -2.84
C CYS A 168 -0.42 7.51 -4.01
N ASN A 169 -0.88 7.78 -5.24
CA ASN A 169 -0.03 7.83 -6.43
C ASN A 169 1.08 8.87 -6.29
N ILE A 170 0.76 10.08 -5.83
CA ILE A 170 1.76 11.14 -5.62
C ILE A 170 2.77 10.73 -4.54
N LEU A 171 2.32 10.16 -3.43
CA LEU A 171 3.20 9.70 -2.35
C LEU A 171 4.15 8.60 -2.82
N PHE A 172 3.65 7.59 -3.52
CA PHE A 172 4.47 6.52 -4.08
C PHE A 172 5.45 7.02 -5.14
N LEU A 173 5.04 8.01 -5.93
CA LEU A 173 5.91 8.67 -6.90
C LEU A 173 7.06 9.41 -6.20
N VAL A 174 6.77 10.22 -5.19
CA VAL A 174 7.81 10.90 -4.39
C VAL A 174 8.74 9.88 -3.74
N TRP A 175 8.20 8.79 -3.21
CA TRP A 175 8.97 7.73 -2.57
C TRP A 175 9.89 7.00 -3.56
N ILE A 176 9.42 6.64 -4.76
CA ILE A 176 10.26 5.93 -5.74
C ILE A 176 11.42 6.81 -6.22
N PHE A 177 11.20 8.12 -6.37
CA PHE A 177 12.28 9.06 -6.68
C PHE A 177 13.30 9.19 -5.54
N LYS A 178 12.86 9.08 -4.27
CA LYS A 178 13.77 9.01 -3.13
C LYS A 178 14.61 7.74 -3.18
N ILE A 179 14.01 6.57 -3.42
CA ILE A 179 14.72 5.30 -3.59
C ILE A 179 15.77 5.42 -4.71
N ARG A 180 15.38 5.92 -5.88
CA ARG A 180 16.29 6.17 -7.01
C ARG A 180 17.51 7.00 -6.60
N ASN A 181 17.29 8.12 -5.92
CA ASN A 181 18.38 9.01 -5.52
C ASN A 181 19.30 8.37 -4.48
N ARG A 182 18.77 7.55 -3.57
CA ARG A 182 19.59 6.79 -2.60
C ARG A 182 20.37 5.67 -3.26
N LEU A 183 19.77 4.99 -4.24
CA LEU A 183 20.47 3.99 -5.04
C LEU A 183 21.64 4.60 -5.82
N HIS A 184 21.47 5.82 -6.35
CA HIS A 184 22.57 6.55 -7.00
C HIS A 184 23.69 6.91 -6.03
N LEU A 185 23.34 7.29 -4.80
CA LEU A 185 24.31 7.63 -3.77
C LEU A 185 25.08 6.39 -3.28
N LEU A 186 24.39 5.26 -3.08
CA LEU A 186 25.00 3.99 -2.69
C LEU A 186 26.07 3.53 -3.69
N LEU A 187 25.75 3.62 -4.98
CA LEU A 187 26.60 3.13 -6.05
C LEU A 187 27.59 4.19 -6.58
N GLY A 188 27.60 5.40 -6.01
CA GLY A 188 28.45 6.50 -6.49
C GLY A 188 28.25 6.87 -7.96
N VAL A 189 27.06 6.61 -8.52
CA VAL A 189 26.81 6.67 -9.97
C VAL A 189 26.60 8.12 -10.42
N SER A 190 27.25 8.51 -11.51
CA SER A 190 27.01 9.79 -12.20
C SER A 190 26.32 9.59 -13.55
N ARG A 191 25.80 10.70 -14.12
CA ARG A 191 25.15 10.68 -15.45
C ARG A 191 26.11 10.14 -16.50
N GLY A 192 25.69 9.09 -17.21
CA GLY A 192 26.48 8.45 -18.28
C GLY A 192 27.01 7.06 -17.90
N HIS A 193 26.93 6.65 -16.64
CA HIS A 193 27.32 5.30 -16.25
C HIS A 193 26.25 4.26 -16.65
N LYS A 194 26.66 3.03 -16.97
CA LYS A 194 25.79 1.90 -17.37
C LYS A 194 24.64 1.65 -16.37
N TYR A 195 24.88 1.90 -15.08
CA TYR A 195 23.91 1.68 -14.00
C TYR A 195 23.07 2.91 -13.64
N TRP A 196 23.22 4.02 -14.37
CA TRP A 196 22.40 5.21 -14.16
C TRP A 196 20.92 4.91 -14.42
N CYS A 197 20.06 5.29 -13.47
CA CYS A 197 18.61 5.12 -13.59
C CYS A 197 17.98 6.38 -14.19
N ASN A 198 17.31 6.24 -15.33
CA ASN A 198 16.65 7.35 -16.02
C ASN A 198 15.37 7.76 -15.26
N ALA A 199 15.24 9.06 -14.95
CA ALA A 199 14.09 9.62 -14.25
C ALA A 199 12.77 9.44 -15.03
N PHE A 200 12.81 9.57 -16.36
CA PHE A 200 11.62 9.39 -17.21
C PHE A 200 11.12 7.94 -17.18
N LEU A 201 12.03 6.97 -17.24
CA LEU A 201 11.67 5.56 -17.14
C LEU A 201 11.20 5.20 -15.72
N THR A 202 11.79 5.79 -14.68
CA THR A 202 11.28 5.64 -13.30
C THR A 202 9.87 6.23 -13.14
N PHE A 203 9.54 7.35 -13.79
CA PHE A 203 8.20 7.91 -13.75
C PHE A 203 7.17 6.99 -14.41
N LEU A 204 7.49 6.44 -15.59
CA LEU A 204 6.55 5.62 -16.36
C LEU A 204 6.37 4.21 -15.77
N PHE A 205 7.47 3.57 -15.36
CA PHE A 205 7.48 2.17 -14.91
C PHE A 205 7.66 1.99 -13.40
N ASN A 206 7.83 3.08 -12.64
CA ASN A 206 7.91 3.09 -11.17
C ASN A 206 8.93 2.06 -10.63
N ALA A 207 8.50 1.24 -9.66
CA ALA A 207 9.36 0.24 -9.01
C ALA A 207 9.84 -0.85 -9.96
N PHE A 208 9.08 -1.20 -11.01
CA PHE A 208 9.44 -2.27 -11.93
C PHE A 208 10.74 -1.95 -12.67
N TYR A 209 10.91 -0.69 -13.10
CA TYR A 209 12.14 -0.25 -13.73
C TYR A 209 13.33 -0.21 -12.77
N ILE A 210 13.11 0.18 -11.50
CA ILE A 210 14.18 0.13 -10.50
C ILE A 210 14.60 -1.31 -10.24
N GLN A 211 13.66 -2.25 -10.09
CA GLN A 211 13.98 -3.67 -9.91
C GLN A 211 14.76 -4.23 -11.11
N TYR A 212 14.36 -3.87 -12.33
CA TYR A 212 15.12 -4.23 -13.53
C TYR A 212 16.56 -3.71 -13.50
N LYS A 213 16.77 -2.44 -13.09
CA LYS A 213 18.12 -1.87 -12.98
C LYS A 213 18.94 -2.51 -11.86
N ILE A 214 18.33 -2.86 -10.73
CA ILE A 214 19.00 -3.60 -9.65
C ILE A 214 19.49 -4.96 -10.17
N ASN A 215 18.64 -5.70 -10.90
CA ASN A 215 19.05 -6.98 -11.48
C ASN A 215 20.24 -6.82 -12.45
N GLN A 216 20.21 -5.80 -13.33
CA GLN A 216 21.34 -5.53 -14.21
C GLN A 216 22.64 -5.22 -13.47
N MET A 217 22.55 -4.61 -12.29
CA MET A 217 23.73 -4.31 -11.46
C MET A 217 24.29 -5.59 -10.84
N ILE A 218 23.43 -6.46 -10.31
CA ILE A 218 23.81 -7.77 -9.75
C ILE A 218 24.47 -8.66 -10.81
N ASP A 219 23.86 -8.74 -12.01
CA ASP A 219 24.40 -9.53 -13.12
C ASP A 219 25.78 -9.00 -13.53
N GLY A 220 25.95 -7.68 -13.58
CA GLY A 220 27.23 -7.06 -13.94
C GLY A 220 28.34 -7.18 -12.89
N GLU A 221 28.02 -7.30 -11.61
CA GLU A 221 28.98 -7.62 -10.55
C GLU A 221 29.42 -9.09 -10.65
N THR A 222 28.45 -10.00 -10.85
CA THR A 222 28.70 -11.43 -11.04
C THR A 222 29.67 -11.70 -12.20
N ASP A 223 29.45 -11.05 -13.35
CA ASP A 223 30.32 -11.18 -14.53
C ASP A 223 31.77 -10.71 -14.25
N GLN A 224 31.94 -9.62 -13.50
CA GLN A 224 33.27 -9.11 -13.15
C GLN A 224 34.04 -10.06 -12.24
N VAL A 225 33.35 -10.66 -11.28
CA VAL A 225 33.92 -11.65 -10.36
C VAL A 225 34.38 -12.88 -11.14
N VAL A 226 33.53 -13.43 -12.03
CA VAL A 226 33.88 -14.59 -12.87
C VAL A 226 35.07 -14.30 -13.80
N GLN A 227 35.12 -13.09 -14.38
CA GLN A 227 36.25 -12.66 -15.23
C GLN A 227 37.56 -12.46 -14.46
N ARG A 228 37.50 -12.14 -13.16
CA ARG A 228 38.70 -12.07 -12.32
C ARG A 228 39.29 -13.47 -12.16
N TYR A 229 38.49 -14.45 -11.76
CA TYR A 229 38.94 -15.83 -11.59
C TYR A 229 39.44 -16.47 -12.89
N THR A 230 38.77 -16.22 -14.02
CA THR A 230 39.19 -16.78 -15.31
C THR A 230 40.53 -16.22 -15.79
N ARG A 231 40.93 -15.03 -15.34
CA ARG A 231 42.24 -14.42 -15.69
C ARG A 231 43.39 -14.91 -14.82
N GLU A 232 43.10 -15.58 -13.70
CA GLU A 232 44.11 -16.09 -12.77
C GLU A 232 44.48 -17.57 -13.04
N LEU A 233 43.79 -18.23 -13.96
CA LEU A 233 44.06 -19.58 -14.46
C LEU A 233 44.90 -19.56 -15.74
#